data_AF-A0A3D5BFG0-F1
#
_entry.id   AF-A0A3D5BFG0-F1
#
_cell.length_a   1.000
_cell.length_b   1.000
_cell.length_c   1.000
_cell.angle_alpha   90.00
_cell.angle_beta   90.00
_cell.angle_gamma   90.00
#
_symmetry.space_group_name_H-M   'P 1'
#
loop_
_entity.id
_entity.type
_entity.pdbx_description
1 polymer ?
#
loop_
_entity_poly.entity_id
_entity_poly.type
_entity_poly.pdbx_seq_one_letter_code
_entity_poly.pdbx_strand_id
1 'polypeptide(L)'
;MSWAIKVSVTSICFLTACCIYPVASAEQSTEFCDVLQAFVGSVKPDETRQLVFRTSWGANFKDTPGAVLLAKRCEHGDYPAAKNVCSYLMEHASAEFAAVAVKKAILCLSPASNLDDQLTINSASFSIHYGSQERGAIVDISLSEDSAVGGMALKLVADGY
;
A
#
# COMPACT_ATOMS: atom_id res chain seq x y z
N MET A 1 -19.62 -74.37 7.36
CA MET A 1 -19.49 -73.14 8.14
C MET A 1 -19.89 -71.99 7.24
N SER A 2 -21.15 -71.59 7.35
CA SER A 2 -21.77 -70.48 6.63
C SER A 2 -21.81 -69.32 7.61
N TRP A 3 -21.38 -68.11 7.23
CA TRP A 3 -21.74 -66.87 7.90
C TRP A 3 -21.95 -65.80 6.85
N ALA A 4 -23.13 -65.19 6.91
CA ALA A 4 -23.58 -64.09 6.09
C ALA A 4 -24.04 -62.94 7.01
N ILE A 5 -24.20 -61.77 6.39
CA ILE A 5 -24.97 -60.58 6.82
C ILE A 5 -24.26 -59.78 7.97
N LYS A 6 -24.05 -58.46 7.91
CA LYS A 6 -24.99 -57.39 7.56
C LYS A 6 -24.28 -56.10 7.10
N VAL A 7 -24.77 -55.56 5.98
CA VAL A 7 -24.61 -54.17 5.58
C VAL A 7 -25.41 -53.32 6.58
N SER A 8 -24.75 -52.37 7.26
CA SER A 8 -25.42 -51.35 8.07
C SER A 8 -25.48 -50.05 7.28
N VAL A 9 -26.63 -49.83 6.64
CA VAL A 9 -27.03 -48.55 6.06
C VAL A 9 -27.51 -47.66 7.21
N THR A 10 -26.65 -46.83 7.79
CA THR A 10 -27.07 -45.69 8.63
C THR A 10 -25.86 -44.86 9.07
N SER A 11 -25.56 -43.80 8.30
CA SER A 11 -25.18 -42.48 8.84
C SER A 11 -24.85 -41.54 7.68
N ILE A 12 -25.89 -41.18 6.93
CA ILE A 12 -25.92 -39.92 6.20
C ILE A 12 -26.43 -38.90 7.23
N CYS A 13 -25.53 -38.21 7.92
CA CYS A 13 -25.84 -36.97 8.61
C CYS A 13 -25.06 -35.86 7.91
N PHE A 14 -25.80 -35.11 7.10
CA PHE A 14 -25.41 -33.85 6.47
C PHE A 14 -24.73 -32.92 7.48
N LEU A 15 -23.43 -32.69 7.30
CA LEU A 15 -22.73 -31.52 7.85
C LEU A 15 -22.41 -30.58 6.67
N THR A 16 -23.47 -30.18 5.97
CA THR A 16 -23.42 -29.15 4.93
C THR A 16 -23.75 -27.81 5.59
N ALA A 17 -22.74 -27.22 6.22
CA ALA A 17 -22.75 -25.83 6.60
C ALA A 17 -21.32 -25.29 6.48
N CYS A 18 -20.77 -25.35 5.26
CA CYS A 18 -19.71 -24.40 4.89
C CYS A 18 -20.36 -23.02 4.93
N CYS A 19 -20.15 -22.30 6.03
CA CYS A 19 -20.43 -20.88 6.12
C CYS A 19 -19.70 -20.19 4.96
N ILE A 20 -20.46 -19.86 3.92
CA ILE A 20 -20.03 -18.96 2.86
C ILE A 20 -19.99 -17.58 3.54
N TYR A 21 -18.91 -17.28 4.25
CA TYR A 21 -18.59 -15.90 4.56
C TYR A 21 -18.13 -15.27 3.25
N PRO A 22 -18.83 -14.25 2.71
CA PRO A 22 -18.21 -13.41 1.71
C PRO A 22 -17.00 -12.77 2.39
N VAL A 23 -15.81 -13.21 2.02
CA VAL A 23 -14.58 -12.51 2.39
C VAL A 23 -14.60 -11.20 1.61
N ALA A 24 -15.15 -10.15 2.22
CA ALA A 24 -15.10 -8.80 1.72
C ALA A 24 -13.67 -8.26 1.90
N SER A 25 -12.73 -8.71 1.07
CA SER A 25 -11.35 -8.21 1.07
C SER A 25 -11.19 -6.97 0.17
N ALA A 26 -12.10 -6.00 0.30
CA ALA A 26 -12.09 -4.75 -0.46
C ALA A 26 -11.80 -3.50 0.40
N GLU A 27 -11.74 -3.61 1.73
CA GLU A 27 -11.65 -2.44 2.63
C GLU A 27 -10.26 -1.79 2.70
N GLN A 28 -9.18 -2.53 2.46
CA GLN A 28 -7.83 -1.97 2.64
C GLN A 28 -7.41 -1.01 1.53
N SER A 29 -7.85 -1.22 0.28
CA SER A 29 -7.56 -0.27 -0.79
C SER A 29 -8.32 1.03 -0.62
N THR A 30 -9.56 0.99 -0.11
CA THR A 30 -10.36 2.19 0.10
C THR A 30 -9.73 3.09 1.16
N GLU A 31 -9.33 2.55 2.31
CA GLU A 31 -8.74 3.36 3.38
C GLU A 31 -7.43 4.05 2.96
N PHE A 32 -6.55 3.34 2.24
CA PHE A 32 -5.32 3.96 1.72
C PHE A 32 -5.62 5.09 0.73
N CYS A 33 -6.57 4.85 -0.19
CA CYS A 33 -6.96 5.87 -1.15
C CYS A 33 -7.53 7.10 -0.44
N ASP A 34 -8.36 6.92 0.58
CA ASP A 34 -8.98 8.02 1.32
C ASP A 34 -7.90 8.91 1.99
N VAL A 35 -6.94 8.31 2.69
CA VAL A 35 -5.86 9.10 3.34
C VAL A 35 -4.93 9.76 2.32
N LEU A 36 -4.64 9.09 1.20
CA LEU A 36 -3.77 9.62 0.15
C LEU A 36 -4.44 10.79 -0.59
N GLN A 37 -5.71 10.63 -0.96
CA GLN A 37 -6.49 11.67 -1.61
C GLN A 37 -6.71 12.87 -0.67
N ALA A 38 -6.93 12.63 0.62
CA ALA A 38 -6.99 13.69 1.62
C ALA A 38 -5.66 14.47 1.72
N PHE A 39 -4.51 13.77 1.67
CA PHE A 39 -3.20 14.43 1.60
C PHE A 39 -3.07 15.31 0.36
N VAL A 40 -3.27 14.76 -0.83
CA VAL A 40 -3.11 15.50 -2.09
C VAL A 40 -4.09 16.67 -2.19
N GLY A 41 -5.37 16.45 -1.85
CA GLY A 41 -6.41 17.48 -1.89
C GLY A 41 -6.24 18.59 -0.85
N SER A 42 -5.47 18.36 0.21
CA SER A 42 -5.20 19.37 1.25
C SER A 42 -4.14 20.40 0.85
N VAL A 43 -3.32 20.11 -0.17
CA VAL A 43 -2.21 20.98 -0.59
C VAL A 43 -2.74 22.25 -1.25
N LYS A 44 -2.43 23.41 -0.69
CA LYS A 44 -2.92 24.72 -1.17
C LYS A 44 -2.20 25.18 -2.45
N PRO A 45 -2.76 26.14 -3.20
CA PRO A 45 -2.04 26.74 -4.33
C PRO A 45 -0.70 27.31 -3.87
N ASP A 46 0.33 27.16 -4.70
CA ASP A 46 1.70 27.60 -4.44
C ASP A 46 2.36 26.96 -3.20
N GLU A 47 1.79 25.86 -2.67
CA GLU A 47 2.41 25.03 -1.65
C GLU A 47 2.91 23.71 -2.24
N THR A 48 4.12 23.33 -1.85
CA THR A 48 4.65 21.97 -2.07
C THR A 48 4.62 21.21 -0.76
N ARG A 49 4.00 20.04 -0.75
CA ARG A 49 4.03 19.10 0.39
C ARG A 49 4.57 17.77 -0.05
N GLN A 50 5.30 17.11 0.83
CA GLN A 50 5.91 15.82 0.51
C GLN A 50 5.86 14.85 1.68
N LEU A 51 5.94 13.57 1.33
CA LEU A 51 6.30 12.51 2.26
C LEU A 51 7.28 11.54 1.61
N VAL A 52 8.06 10.88 2.45
CA VAL A 52 9.00 9.84 2.01
C VAL A 52 8.83 8.61 2.89
N PHE A 53 8.35 7.52 2.30
CA PHE A 53 8.25 6.23 2.94
C PHE A 53 9.42 5.35 2.49
N ARG A 54 10.23 4.90 3.45
CA ARG A 54 11.40 4.07 3.22
C ARG A 54 11.21 2.67 3.76
N THR A 55 11.73 1.71 3.03
CA THR A 55 11.81 0.32 3.48
C THR A 55 13.20 -0.25 3.26
N SER A 56 13.64 -1.10 4.18
CA SER A 56 14.89 -1.85 4.07
C SER A 56 14.62 -3.32 4.36
N TRP A 57 15.18 -4.19 3.52
CA TRP A 57 15.06 -5.64 3.60
C TRP A 57 16.43 -6.27 3.83
N GLY A 58 16.52 -7.16 4.82
CA GLY A 58 17.74 -7.86 5.20
C GLY A 58 18.69 -7.06 6.09
N ALA A 59 18.40 -5.79 6.36
CA ALA A 59 19.20 -4.92 7.23
C ALA A 59 18.40 -3.74 7.76
N ASN A 60 18.95 -3.07 8.77
CA ASN A 60 18.49 -1.74 9.18
C ASN A 60 18.89 -0.66 8.17
N PHE A 61 18.39 0.56 8.35
CA PHE A 61 18.89 1.73 7.63
C PHE A 61 20.34 2.05 8.05
N LYS A 62 21.14 2.58 7.12
CA LYS A 62 22.57 2.89 7.32
C LYS A 62 22.82 3.90 8.45
N ASP A 63 21.84 4.75 8.70
CA ASP A 63 21.88 5.80 9.73
C ASP A 63 21.33 5.34 11.09
N THR A 64 20.86 4.10 11.20
CA THR A 64 20.22 3.58 12.41
C THR A 64 21.06 2.45 13.01
N PRO A 65 21.49 2.57 14.27
CA PRO A 65 22.24 1.51 14.92
C PRO A 65 21.36 0.29 15.19
N GLY A 66 22.01 -0.88 15.27
CA GLY A 66 21.36 -2.15 15.59
C GLY A 66 20.93 -2.95 14.35
N ALA A 67 21.01 -4.28 14.46
CA ALA A 67 20.62 -5.18 13.40
C ALA A 67 19.12 -5.50 13.47
N VAL A 68 18.42 -5.32 12.36
CA VAL A 68 17.04 -5.78 12.16
C VAL A 68 16.95 -6.44 10.79
N LEU A 69 16.00 -7.37 10.63
CA LEU A 69 15.75 -8.01 9.34
C LEU A 69 14.91 -7.14 8.40
N LEU A 70 14.04 -6.30 8.96
CA LEU A 70 13.12 -5.45 8.22
C LEU A 70 13.07 -4.09 8.92
N ALA A 71 13.14 -3.01 8.14
CA ALA A 71 12.95 -1.66 8.66
C ALA A 71 11.97 -0.89 7.77
N LYS A 72 11.12 -0.08 8.42
CA LYS A 72 10.26 0.92 7.78
C LYS A 72 10.48 2.26 8.46
N ARG A 73 10.43 3.34 7.68
CA ARG A 73 10.43 4.72 8.20
C ARG A 73 9.56 5.58 7.29
N CYS A 74 8.88 6.56 7.85
CA CYS A 74 8.14 7.53 7.05
C CYS A 74 8.40 8.95 7.55
N GLU A 75 8.78 9.85 6.64
CA GLU A 75 9.01 11.27 6.88
C GLU A 75 7.87 12.07 6.25
N HIS A 76 7.24 12.94 7.03
CA HIS A 76 6.06 13.71 6.60
C HIS A 76 6.20 15.24 6.80
N GLY A 77 7.38 15.72 7.22
CA GLY A 77 7.66 17.16 7.39
C GLY A 77 6.66 17.89 8.29
N ASP A 78 6.18 17.23 9.35
CA ASP A 78 5.15 17.73 10.28
C ASP A 78 3.82 18.16 9.63
N TYR A 79 3.57 17.79 8.37
CA TYR A 79 2.32 18.09 7.70
C TYR A 79 1.23 17.08 8.13
N PRO A 80 0.11 17.51 8.75
CA PRO A 80 -0.86 16.59 9.35
C PRO A 80 -1.44 15.56 8.39
N ALA A 81 -1.77 15.96 7.15
CA ALA A 81 -2.33 15.02 6.18
C ALA A 81 -1.28 14.00 5.69
N ALA A 82 -0.02 14.43 5.52
CA ALA A 82 1.08 13.51 5.20
C ALA A 82 1.37 12.54 6.36
N LYS A 83 1.21 12.99 7.61
CA LYS A 83 1.33 12.13 8.79
C LYS A 83 0.31 10.99 8.75
N ASN A 84 -0.93 11.24 8.32
CA ASN A 84 -1.95 10.18 8.22
C ASN A 84 -1.58 9.12 7.18
N VAL A 85 -1.09 9.53 6.02
CA VAL A 85 -0.58 8.61 5.00
C VAL A 85 0.61 7.82 5.54
N CYS A 86 1.54 8.49 6.22
CA CYS A 86 2.68 7.83 6.85
C CYS A 86 2.26 6.81 7.93
N SER A 87 1.30 7.13 8.78
CA SER A 87 0.76 6.20 9.79
C SER A 87 0.22 4.94 9.11
N TYR A 88 -0.59 5.10 8.07
CA TYR A 88 -1.13 3.98 7.30
C TYR A 88 -0.02 3.11 6.69
N LEU A 89 0.97 3.72 6.04
CA LEU A 89 2.08 2.98 5.41
C LEU A 89 2.94 2.27 6.47
N MET A 90 3.21 2.92 7.59
CA MET A 90 3.95 2.32 8.69
C MET A 90 3.22 1.11 9.28
N GLU A 91 1.89 1.12 9.33
CA GLU A 91 1.09 0.00 9.83
C GLU A 91 0.96 -1.13 8.79
N HIS A 92 0.56 -0.80 7.56
CA HIS A 92 0.06 -1.79 6.60
C HIS A 92 1.01 -2.11 5.45
N ALA A 93 1.97 -1.24 5.12
CA ALA A 93 2.85 -1.50 3.99
C ALA A 93 3.91 -2.57 4.33
N SER A 94 4.25 -3.40 3.35
CA SER A 94 5.35 -4.37 3.49
C SER A 94 6.70 -3.67 3.39
N ALA A 95 7.63 -4.03 4.26
CA ALA A 95 9.02 -3.60 4.16
C ALA A 95 9.73 -4.23 2.94
N GLU A 96 9.27 -5.39 2.50
CA GLU A 96 9.88 -6.17 1.41
C GLU A 96 9.40 -5.68 0.04
N PHE A 97 8.18 -5.15 -0.05
CA PHE A 97 7.50 -4.84 -1.30
C PHE A 97 6.99 -3.40 -1.37
N ALA A 98 7.90 -2.42 -1.30
CA ALA A 98 7.57 -0.99 -1.45
C ALA A 98 6.81 -0.67 -2.75
N ALA A 99 7.10 -1.43 -3.82
CA ALA A 99 6.40 -1.36 -5.10
C ALA A 99 4.87 -1.51 -4.99
N VAL A 100 4.36 -2.28 -4.02
CA VAL A 100 2.93 -2.45 -3.82
C VAL A 100 2.27 -1.14 -3.39
N ALA A 101 2.92 -0.37 -2.50
CA ALA A 101 2.43 0.94 -2.09
C ALA A 101 2.39 1.93 -3.27
N VAL A 102 3.39 1.86 -4.16
CA VAL A 102 3.44 2.68 -5.39
C VAL A 102 2.28 2.36 -6.32
N LYS A 103 2.04 1.08 -6.62
CA LYS A 103 0.91 0.67 -7.46
C LYS A 103 -0.40 1.16 -6.89
N LYS A 104 -0.62 0.94 -5.58
CA LYS A 104 -1.83 1.42 -4.89
C LYS A 104 -1.96 2.93 -5.01
N ALA A 105 -0.88 3.70 -4.84
CA ALA A 105 -0.92 5.15 -4.93
C ALA A 105 -1.31 5.63 -6.34
N ILE A 106 -0.74 5.00 -7.38
CA ILE A 106 -1.09 5.29 -8.78
C ILE A 106 -2.57 4.98 -9.05
N LEU A 107 -3.05 3.81 -8.65
CA LEU A 107 -4.44 3.40 -8.86
C LEU A 107 -5.44 4.30 -8.09
N CYS A 108 -5.06 4.78 -6.90
CA CYS A 108 -5.90 5.70 -6.12
C CYS A 108 -6.00 7.10 -6.76
N LEU A 109 -4.90 7.61 -7.32
CA LEU A 109 -4.83 8.98 -7.87
C LEU A 109 -5.18 9.05 -9.36
N SER A 110 -5.05 7.95 -10.08
CA SER A 110 -5.41 7.80 -11.49
C SER A 110 -6.23 6.53 -11.69
N PRO A 111 -7.53 6.53 -11.31
CA PRO A 111 -8.37 5.34 -11.35
C PRO A 111 -8.64 4.81 -12.76
N ALA A 112 -8.38 5.60 -13.80
CA ALA A 112 -8.43 5.15 -15.19
C ALA A 112 -7.17 4.37 -15.62
N SER A 113 -6.10 4.40 -14.83
CA SER A 113 -4.90 3.61 -15.08
C SER A 113 -5.18 2.13 -14.86
N ASN A 114 -4.68 1.30 -15.77
CA ASN A 114 -4.68 -0.15 -15.63
C ASN A 114 -3.23 -0.60 -15.50
N LEU A 115 -2.85 -1.07 -14.32
CA LEU A 115 -1.56 -1.70 -14.08
C LEU A 115 -1.77 -3.20 -13.98
N ASP A 116 -0.96 -3.98 -14.69
CA ASP A 116 -0.99 -5.44 -14.59
C ASP A 116 -0.64 -5.87 -13.15
N ASP A 117 -1.40 -6.81 -12.59
CA ASP A 117 -1.15 -7.34 -11.24
C ASP A 117 0.26 -7.95 -11.13
N GLN A 118 0.77 -8.55 -12.21
CA GLN A 118 2.10 -9.15 -12.31
C GLN A 118 3.22 -8.15 -12.59
N LEU A 119 2.90 -6.87 -12.83
CA LEU A 119 3.91 -5.84 -13.06
C LEU A 119 4.87 -5.76 -11.86
N THR A 120 6.16 -5.96 -12.07
CA THR A 120 7.17 -5.74 -11.02
C THR A 120 7.80 -4.37 -11.20
N ILE A 121 7.74 -3.53 -10.17
CA ILE A 121 8.31 -2.19 -10.20
C ILE A 121 9.61 -2.20 -9.39
N ASN A 122 10.75 -2.12 -10.07
CA ASN A 122 12.06 -1.97 -9.43
C ASN A 122 12.41 -0.50 -9.19
N SER A 123 11.93 0.38 -10.07
CA SER A 123 11.97 1.83 -9.93
C SER A 123 10.78 2.44 -10.66
N ALA A 124 10.40 3.65 -10.27
CA ALA A 124 9.27 4.37 -10.83
C ALA A 124 9.50 5.89 -10.76
N SER A 125 8.97 6.61 -11.74
CA SER A 125 8.80 8.06 -11.71
C SER A 125 7.57 8.40 -12.55
N PHE A 126 6.53 8.91 -11.91
CA PHE A 126 5.27 9.27 -12.55
C PHE A 126 4.80 10.62 -12.03
N SER A 127 4.07 11.36 -12.88
CA SER A 127 3.42 12.62 -12.50
C SER A 127 1.93 12.52 -12.83
N ILE A 128 1.08 12.87 -11.87
CA ILE A 128 -0.38 12.73 -11.97
C ILE A 128 -1.03 14.08 -11.62
N HIS A 129 -1.94 14.55 -12.47
CA HIS A 129 -2.80 15.67 -12.12
C HIS A 129 -3.97 15.17 -11.26
N TYR A 130 -4.16 15.80 -10.09
CA TYR A 130 -5.29 15.52 -9.19
C TYR A 130 -6.09 16.80 -8.94
N GLY A 131 -7.41 16.76 -9.09
CA GLY A 131 -8.29 17.91 -8.92
C GLY A 131 -8.95 18.39 -10.22
N SER A 132 -9.33 19.66 -10.26
CA SER A 132 -9.91 20.34 -11.42
C SER A 132 -8.87 21.21 -12.15
N GLN A 133 -9.24 21.80 -13.28
CA GLN A 133 -8.36 22.72 -14.02
C GLN A 133 -7.99 23.99 -13.22
N GLU A 134 -8.86 24.42 -12.31
CA GLU A 134 -8.70 25.66 -11.54
C GLU A 134 -8.17 25.42 -10.14
N ARG A 135 -8.19 24.17 -9.65
CA ARG A 135 -7.75 23.83 -8.31
C ARG A 135 -7.33 22.37 -8.23
N GLY A 136 -6.08 22.13 -7.85
CA GLY A 136 -5.57 20.78 -7.74
C GLY A 136 -4.15 20.69 -7.23
N ALA A 137 -3.52 19.56 -7.51
CA ALA A 137 -2.10 19.35 -7.35
C ALA A 137 -1.53 18.52 -8.50
N ILE A 138 -0.28 18.79 -8.85
CA ILE A 138 0.55 17.87 -9.61
C ILE A 138 1.25 16.97 -8.60
N VAL A 139 1.06 15.66 -8.73
CA VAL A 139 1.60 14.67 -7.80
C VAL A 139 2.69 13.87 -8.47
N ASP A 140 3.92 14.06 -8.03
CA ASP A 140 5.06 13.26 -8.43
C ASP A 140 5.23 12.07 -7.48
N ILE A 141 5.20 10.87 -8.05
CA ILE A 141 5.40 9.60 -7.35
C ILE A 141 6.69 8.97 -7.88
N SER A 142 7.66 8.74 -6.99
CA SER A 142 8.89 8.05 -7.36
C SER A 142 9.21 6.89 -6.42
N LEU A 143 9.77 5.82 -6.99
CA LEU A 143 10.37 4.71 -6.24
C LEU A 143 11.81 4.54 -6.72
N SER A 144 12.76 4.64 -5.81
CA SER A 144 14.18 4.44 -6.11
C SER A 144 14.92 3.94 -4.88
N GLU A 145 16.13 3.42 -5.06
CA GLU A 145 17.04 3.21 -3.94
C GLU A 145 17.41 4.57 -3.31
N ASP A 146 17.45 4.64 -1.98
CA ASP A 146 18.00 5.78 -1.24
C ASP A 146 19.40 5.40 -0.75
N SER A 147 20.43 5.79 -1.50
CA SER A 147 21.81 5.39 -1.20
C SER A 147 22.35 6.03 0.08
N ALA A 148 21.80 7.17 0.50
CA ALA A 148 22.22 7.90 1.69
C ALA A 148 21.71 7.22 2.97
N VAL A 149 20.42 6.87 3.01
CA VAL A 149 19.78 6.22 4.17
C VAL A 149 19.84 4.69 4.07
N GLY A 150 19.94 4.14 2.87
CA GLY A 150 19.83 2.71 2.57
C GLY A 150 18.37 2.28 2.30
N GLY A 151 18.21 1.22 1.50
CA GLY A 151 16.92 0.65 1.17
C GLY A 151 16.20 1.38 0.02
N MET A 152 14.90 1.15 -0.13
CA MET A 152 14.04 1.77 -1.14
C MET A 152 13.28 2.95 -0.53
N ALA A 153 13.09 4.01 -1.31
CA ALA A 153 12.29 5.16 -0.95
C ALA A 153 11.14 5.35 -1.96
N LEU A 154 9.91 5.28 -1.45
CA LEU A 154 8.74 5.85 -2.10
C LEU A 154 8.65 7.31 -1.68
N LYS A 155 8.78 8.22 -2.65
CA LYS A 155 8.58 9.66 -2.44
C LYS A 155 7.31 10.10 -3.16
N LEU A 156 6.50 10.87 -2.45
CA LEU A 156 5.31 11.52 -2.94
C LEU A 156 5.48 13.03 -2.73
N VAL A 157 5.48 13.79 -3.82
CA VAL A 157 5.49 15.25 -3.80
C VAL A 157 4.20 15.73 -4.44
N ALA A 158 3.51 16.66 -3.78
CA ALA A 158 2.31 17.28 -4.29
C ALA A 158 2.53 18.79 -4.34
N ASP A 159 2.45 19.34 -5.55
CA ASP A 159 2.58 20.77 -5.86
C ASP A 159 1.21 21.33 -6.20
N GLY A 160 0.67 22.16 -5.30
CA GLY A 160 -0.68 22.69 -5.43
C GLY A 160 -0.78 23.86 -6.40
N TYR A 161 -1.85 23.89 -7.18
CA TYR A 161 -2.27 25.01 -8.03
C TYR A 161 -3.72 25.39 -7.78
#